data_AF-A0A7L2QQJ2-F1
#
_entry.id   AF-A0A7L2QQJ2-F1
#
_cell.length_a   1.000
_cell.length_b   1.000
_cell.length_c   1.000
_cell.angle_alpha   90.00
_cell.angle_beta   90.00
_cell.angle_gamma   90.00
#
_symmetry.space_group_name_H-M   'P 1'
#
loop_
_entity.id
_entity.type
_entity.pdbx_description
1 polymer ?
#
loop_
_entity_poly.entity_id
_entity_poly.type
_entity_poly.pdbx_seq_one_letter_code
_entity_poly.pdbx_strand_id
1 'polypeptide(L)'
;MEPPTSSRLNSRKRRKDGSGPNGATELDGIPPKMSRRSLGLREPAPFSDEVEIDYSKPYIRVTYEEAMRGTPLDRPVRVYADGIFDLFHSGHARALMQAKNLFPNTYLIVGVCSDELTHNFKGFTVMNENERYDAVQHCRYVDEVVRNAPWTLTPEFLAEHRIDFVAHDDIPYSSAGSDDVYKHIKEAGMFAPTQRTEGISTSDIITRIVRDYDVYARRNLQRGYTAKELNVSFINEKKYHLQERVDKVKKRVKDVEEKSKEFVQKVEEKSIDLIQKWEEKSREFIGNFLEMFGPEGALVRSCSGKRGKG
;
A
#
# COMPACT_ATOMS: atom_id res chain seq x y z
N MET A 1 15.34 -42.34 44.92
CA MET A 1 14.95 -41.41 43.84
C MET A 1 16.18 -40.60 43.49
N GLU A 2 16.89 -41.06 42.46
CA GLU A 2 18.04 -40.43 41.82
C GLU A 2 17.82 -40.50 40.29
N PRO A 3 18.35 -39.55 39.50
CA PRO A 3 18.00 -39.39 38.09
C PRO A 3 19.00 -40.09 37.15
N PRO A 4 18.53 -40.50 35.95
CA PRO A 4 19.39 -40.54 34.76
C PRO A 4 18.64 -39.95 33.54
N THR A 5 19.21 -39.45 32.45
CA THR A 5 20.57 -39.20 31.96
C THR A 5 20.42 -38.38 30.66
N SER A 6 21.33 -37.43 30.43
CA SER A 6 21.51 -36.69 29.17
C SER A 6 22.22 -37.54 28.11
N SER A 7 21.87 -37.37 26.82
CA SER A 7 22.75 -37.76 25.71
C SER A 7 22.69 -36.75 24.55
N ARG A 8 23.85 -36.57 23.92
CA ARG A 8 24.34 -35.38 23.24
C ARG A 8 24.11 -35.41 21.72
N LEU A 9 24.03 -34.19 21.17
CA LEU A 9 24.37 -33.76 19.81
C LEU A 9 25.53 -34.56 19.18
N ASN A 10 25.47 -34.81 17.87
CA ASN A 10 26.68 -34.97 17.06
C ASN A 10 26.50 -34.48 15.62
N SER A 11 27.27 -33.44 15.31
CA SER A 11 27.67 -32.97 13.99
C SER A 11 28.77 -33.88 13.41
N ARG A 12 28.71 -34.21 12.12
CA ARG A 12 29.81 -34.85 11.36
C ARG A 12 29.90 -34.18 9.99
N LYS A 13 30.80 -33.22 9.79
CA LYS A 13 32.22 -33.31 9.43
C LYS A 13 32.46 -33.89 8.03
N ARG A 14 32.81 -32.96 7.14
CA ARG A 14 33.26 -33.07 5.74
C ARG A 14 34.50 -33.98 5.63
N ARG A 15 34.53 -34.87 4.64
CA ARG A 15 35.77 -35.47 4.11
C ARG A 15 35.80 -35.30 2.59
N LYS A 16 36.92 -34.79 2.11
CA LYS A 16 37.36 -34.64 0.71
C LYS A 16 38.68 -35.40 0.65
N ASP A 17 38.81 -36.33 -0.30
CA ASP A 17 40.03 -36.92 -0.89
C ASP A 17 39.51 -38.01 -1.88
N GLY A 18 39.95 -38.21 -3.12
CA GLY A 18 41.04 -37.65 -3.92
C GLY A 18 40.90 -38.09 -5.40
N SER A 19 41.86 -37.65 -6.20
CA SER A 19 42.15 -37.76 -7.65
C SER A 19 41.85 -39.07 -8.43
N GLY A 20 41.55 -38.93 -9.74
CA GLY A 20 41.24 -39.97 -10.76
C GLY A 20 42.39 -40.92 -11.19
N PRO A 21 42.39 -41.62 -12.36
CA PRO A 21 41.76 -41.26 -13.65
C PRO A 21 41.01 -42.39 -14.44
N ASN A 22 40.19 -41.94 -15.40
CA ASN A 22 39.74 -42.54 -16.68
C ASN A 22 39.58 -44.07 -16.85
N GLY A 23 38.32 -44.49 -17.05
CA GLY A 23 37.94 -45.73 -17.73
C GLY A 23 36.47 -45.66 -18.11
N ALA A 24 36.17 -45.85 -19.40
CA ALA A 24 34.87 -45.62 -20.04
C ALA A 24 33.68 -46.30 -19.34
N THR A 25 32.54 -45.61 -19.26
CA THR A 25 31.24 -46.24 -19.02
C THR A 25 30.17 -45.53 -19.83
N GLU A 26 29.70 -46.26 -20.83
CA GLU A 26 28.36 -46.41 -21.39
C GLU A 26 27.38 -45.21 -21.35
N LEU A 27 26.85 -44.93 -22.55
CA LEU A 27 25.76 -44.00 -22.83
C LEU A 27 24.45 -44.48 -22.21
N ASP A 28 24.25 -44.26 -20.92
CA ASP A 28 22.92 -44.38 -20.32
C ASP A 28 22.19 -43.04 -20.34
N GLY A 29 21.09 -43.03 -21.07
CA GLY A 29 20.27 -41.87 -21.38
C GLY A 29 19.79 -41.13 -20.14
N ILE A 30 20.35 -39.93 -19.93
CA ILE A 30 19.71 -38.91 -19.11
C ILE A 30 18.44 -38.49 -19.86
N PRO A 31 17.23 -38.73 -19.32
CA PRO A 31 16.03 -38.19 -19.95
C PRO A 31 16.19 -36.67 -19.99
N PRO A 32 15.96 -36.01 -21.13
CA PRO A 32 16.13 -34.57 -21.22
C PRO A 32 15.25 -33.97 -20.14
N LYS A 33 15.84 -33.12 -19.27
CA LYS A 33 15.08 -32.31 -18.31
C LYS A 33 13.95 -31.67 -19.10
N MET A 34 12.72 -32.14 -18.88
CA MET A 34 11.55 -31.56 -19.52
C MET A 34 11.61 -30.07 -19.20
N SER A 35 11.83 -29.26 -20.23
CA SER A 35 11.70 -27.82 -20.13
C SER A 35 10.28 -27.59 -19.63
N ARG A 36 10.14 -27.17 -18.36
CA ARG A 36 8.85 -26.71 -17.83
C ARG A 36 8.44 -25.54 -18.72
N ARG A 37 7.65 -25.80 -19.76
CA ARG A 37 7.01 -24.74 -20.54
C ARG A 37 6.12 -24.02 -19.54
N SER A 38 6.53 -22.83 -19.10
CA SER A 38 5.66 -21.94 -18.36
C SER A 38 4.54 -21.52 -19.32
N LEU A 39 3.38 -22.16 -19.20
CA LEU A 39 2.12 -21.69 -19.75
C LEU A 39 1.67 -20.52 -18.87
N GLY A 40 2.18 -19.33 -19.15
CA GLY A 40 1.89 -18.12 -18.40
C GLY A 40 2.27 -16.87 -19.20
N LEU A 41 1.75 -15.72 -18.74
CA LEU A 41 2.13 -14.41 -19.27
C LEU A 41 3.63 -14.19 -19.07
N ARG A 42 4.29 -13.59 -20.07
CA ARG A 42 5.73 -13.31 -20.07
C ARG A 42 6.04 -11.82 -20.11
N GLU A 43 5.13 -11.04 -20.67
CA GLU A 43 5.24 -9.59 -20.79
C GLU A 43 4.30 -8.92 -19.78
N PRO A 44 4.59 -7.67 -19.37
CA PRO A 44 3.68 -6.84 -18.59
C PRO A 44 2.40 -6.51 -19.38
N ALA A 45 1.37 -6.04 -18.68
CA ALA A 45 0.20 -5.50 -19.35
C ALA A 45 0.59 -4.23 -20.15
N PRO A 46 0.20 -4.11 -21.43
CA PRO A 46 0.47 -2.92 -22.23
C PRO A 46 -0.22 -1.68 -21.65
N PHE A 47 0.34 -0.51 -21.95
CA PHE A 47 -0.39 0.74 -21.74
C PHE A 47 -1.44 0.95 -22.83
N SER A 48 -2.48 1.73 -22.53
CA SER A 48 -3.60 1.98 -23.46
C SER A 48 -3.16 2.60 -24.80
N ASP A 49 -2.11 3.42 -24.80
CA ASP A 49 -1.50 4.01 -26.01
C ASP A 49 -0.69 3.02 -26.85
N GLU A 50 -0.38 1.83 -26.32
CA GLU A 50 0.29 0.74 -27.04
C GLU A 50 -0.73 -0.21 -27.70
N VAL A 51 -2.03 -0.05 -27.40
CA VAL A 51 -3.11 -0.89 -27.91
C VAL A 51 -3.83 -0.19 -29.05
N GLU A 52 -3.85 -0.82 -30.23
CA GLU A 52 -4.61 -0.31 -31.37
C GLU A 52 -6.12 -0.60 -31.20
N ILE A 53 -6.92 0.47 -31.13
CA ILE A 53 -8.38 0.39 -31.08
C ILE A 53 -8.97 0.69 -32.46
N ASP A 54 -9.78 -0.24 -32.97
CA ASP A 54 -10.52 -0.05 -34.22
C ASP A 54 -11.73 0.88 -34.01
N TYR A 55 -11.50 2.18 -34.19
CA TYR A 55 -12.54 3.20 -34.08
C TYR A 55 -13.57 3.17 -35.22
N SER A 56 -13.37 2.36 -36.28
CA SER A 56 -14.40 2.16 -37.31
C SER A 56 -15.63 1.44 -36.77
N LYS A 57 -15.46 0.65 -35.69
CA LYS A 57 -16.55 0.00 -34.98
C LYS A 57 -17.23 1.00 -34.04
N PRO A 58 -18.57 1.14 -34.08
CA PRO A 58 -19.30 2.01 -33.18
C PRO A 58 -19.17 1.55 -31.73
N TYR A 59 -19.23 2.49 -30.79
CA TYR A 59 -19.29 2.17 -29.37
C TYR A 59 -20.68 1.63 -29.02
N ILE A 60 -20.77 0.32 -28.86
CA ILE A 60 -21.99 -0.38 -28.45
C ILE A 60 -21.64 -1.25 -27.25
N ARG A 61 -22.24 -0.92 -26.11
CA ARG A 61 -22.09 -1.68 -24.88
C ARG A 61 -22.88 -2.99 -24.94
N VAL A 62 -22.36 -4.01 -24.28
CA VAL A 62 -23.08 -5.26 -24.02
C VAL A 62 -23.97 -5.12 -22.78
N THR A 63 -25.14 -5.77 -22.77
CA THR A 63 -25.98 -5.82 -21.58
C THR A 63 -25.41 -6.79 -20.54
N TYR A 64 -25.82 -6.66 -19.27
CA TYR A 64 -25.34 -7.56 -18.21
C TYR A 64 -25.69 -9.03 -18.50
N GLU A 65 -26.88 -9.28 -19.03
CA GLU A 65 -27.37 -10.63 -19.36
C GLU A 65 -26.58 -11.28 -20.50
N GLU A 66 -26.24 -10.50 -21.53
CA GLU A 66 -25.36 -10.96 -22.62
C GLU A 66 -23.94 -11.21 -22.13
N ALA A 67 -23.39 -10.32 -21.31
CA ALA A 67 -22.07 -10.46 -20.72
C ALA A 67 -21.95 -11.73 -19.87
N MET A 68 -22.97 -12.04 -19.06
CA MET A 68 -23.02 -13.25 -18.23
C MET A 68 -23.14 -14.55 -19.04
N ARG A 69 -23.81 -14.52 -20.20
CA ARG A 69 -23.86 -15.67 -21.12
C ARG A 69 -22.50 -15.96 -21.76
N GLY A 70 -21.60 -14.98 -21.77
CA GLY A 70 -20.30 -15.04 -22.42
C GLY A 70 -20.36 -14.46 -23.83
N THR A 71 -19.47 -13.53 -24.12
CA THR A 71 -19.33 -12.90 -25.42
C THR A 71 -18.34 -13.67 -26.32
N PRO A 72 -18.41 -13.51 -27.66
CA PRO A 72 -17.46 -14.10 -28.59
C PRO A 72 -16.00 -13.76 -28.25
N LEU A 73 -15.06 -14.67 -28.59
CA LEU A 73 -13.64 -14.53 -28.23
C LEU A 73 -13.00 -13.23 -28.75
N ASP A 74 -13.46 -12.72 -29.88
CA ASP A 74 -13.01 -11.48 -30.52
C ASP A 74 -13.73 -10.21 -29.99
N ARG A 75 -14.71 -10.37 -29.10
CA ARG A 75 -15.44 -9.28 -28.43
C ARG A 75 -15.52 -9.55 -26.92
N PRO A 76 -14.40 -9.52 -26.18
CA PRO A 76 -14.45 -9.61 -24.73
C PRO A 76 -15.27 -8.44 -24.13
N VAL A 77 -15.86 -8.67 -22.96
CA VAL A 77 -16.50 -7.62 -22.16
C VAL A 77 -15.40 -6.74 -21.58
N ARG A 78 -15.40 -5.45 -21.90
CA ARG A 78 -14.37 -4.50 -21.45
C ARG A 78 -14.79 -3.92 -20.11
N VAL A 79 -14.12 -4.35 -19.05
CA VAL A 79 -14.33 -3.87 -17.68
C VAL A 79 -13.25 -2.88 -17.34
N TYR A 80 -13.62 -1.74 -16.76
CA TYR A 80 -12.71 -0.74 -16.26
C TYR A 80 -12.70 -0.72 -14.74
N ALA A 81 -11.52 -0.78 -14.11
CA ALA A 81 -11.37 -0.58 -12.68
C ALA A 81 -10.33 0.52 -12.42
N ASP A 82 -10.65 1.49 -11.58
CA ASP A 82 -9.78 2.62 -11.28
C ASP A 82 -9.31 2.65 -9.84
N GLY A 83 -8.23 3.38 -9.62
CA GLY A 83 -7.71 3.63 -8.29
C GLY A 83 -6.38 4.34 -8.28
N ILE A 84 -5.92 4.60 -7.06
CA ILE A 84 -4.59 5.18 -6.83
C ILE A 84 -3.52 4.10 -6.91
N PHE A 85 -3.79 2.91 -6.35
CA PHE A 85 -2.86 1.78 -6.30
C PHE A 85 -1.54 2.07 -5.59
N ASP A 86 -1.52 3.03 -4.67
CA ASP A 86 -0.36 3.32 -3.82
C ASP A 86 -0.04 2.15 -2.88
N LEU A 87 1.26 1.86 -2.71
CA LEU A 87 1.78 0.65 -2.06
C LEU A 87 1.04 -0.61 -2.52
N PHE A 88 1.03 -0.88 -3.83
CA PHE A 88 0.23 -1.95 -4.43
C PHE A 88 0.31 -3.28 -3.66
N HIS A 89 -0.84 -3.74 -3.19
CA HIS A 89 -0.94 -4.85 -2.23
C HIS A 89 -2.07 -5.83 -2.58
N SER A 90 -2.18 -6.92 -1.81
CA SER A 90 -3.12 -8.00 -2.11
C SER A 90 -4.59 -7.58 -2.13
N GLY A 91 -4.97 -6.54 -1.37
CA GLY A 91 -6.31 -5.94 -1.46
C GLY A 91 -6.64 -5.42 -2.87
N HIS A 92 -5.72 -4.67 -3.50
CA HIS A 92 -5.88 -4.21 -4.88
C HIS A 92 -5.92 -5.38 -5.85
N ALA A 93 -4.96 -6.30 -5.76
CA ALA A 93 -4.88 -7.45 -6.66
C ALA A 93 -6.14 -8.34 -6.61
N ARG A 94 -6.77 -8.51 -5.43
CA ARG A 94 -8.02 -9.26 -5.28
C ARG A 94 -9.24 -8.50 -5.78
N ALA A 95 -9.27 -7.18 -5.69
CA ALA A 95 -10.32 -6.38 -6.32
C ALA A 95 -10.24 -6.49 -7.86
N LEU A 96 -9.04 -6.37 -8.42
CA LEU A 96 -8.80 -6.58 -9.85
C LEU A 96 -9.10 -8.02 -10.29
N MET A 97 -8.80 -9.01 -9.44
CA MET A 97 -9.22 -10.40 -9.68
C MET A 97 -10.74 -10.53 -9.76
N GLN A 98 -11.49 -9.87 -8.88
CA GLN A 98 -12.95 -9.88 -8.94
C GLN A 98 -13.44 -9.25 -10.24
N ALA A 99 -12.91 -8.06 -10.60
CA ALA A 99 -13.24 -7.38 -11.84
C ALA A 99 -12.97 -8.26 -13.08
N LYS A 100 -11.81 -8.94 -13.13
CA LYS A 100 -11.46 -9.86 -14.23
C LYS A 100 -12.35 -11.10 -14.31
N ASN A 101 -12.96 -11.52 -13.19
CA ASN A 101 -13.82 -12.70 -13.14
C ASN A 101 -15.32 -12.35 -13.15
N LEU A 102 -15.70 -11.10 -13.42
CA LEU A 102 -17.11 -10.70 -13.51
C LEU A 102 -17.86 -11.46 -14.61
N PHE A 103 -17.21 -11.66 -15.76
CA PHE A 103 -17.82 -12.31 -16.92
C PHE A 103 -16.91 -13.42 -17.49
N PRO A 104 -17.47 -14.44 -18.17
CA PRO A 104 -16.70 -15.56 -18.72
C PRO A 104 -15.58 -15.15 -19.68
N ASN A 105 -15.78 -14.06 -20.43
CA ASN A 105 -14.83 -13.50 -21.37
C ASN A 105 -14.65 -12.00 -21.08
N THR A 106 -13.67 -11.68 -20.24
CA THR A 106 -13.45 -10.33 -19.72
C THR A 106 -12.07 -9.81 -20.12
N TYR A 107 -12.04 -8.56 -20.59
CA TYR A 107 -10.83 -7.77 -20.79
C TYR A 107 -10.82 -6.65 -19.74
N LEU A 108 -9.83 -6.66 -18.85
CA LEU A 108 -9.71 -5.75 -17.72
C LEU A 108 -8.74 -4.61 -18.04
N ILE A 109 -9.30 -3.41 -18.11
CA ILE A 109 -8.60 -2.14 -18.20
C ILE A 109 -8.47 -1.57 -16.79
N VAL A 110 -7.27 -1.16 -16.39
CA VAL A 110 -7.05 -0.54 -15.09
C VAL A 110 -6.58 0.89 -15.24
N GLY A 111 -7.37 1.83 -14.74
CA GLY A 111 -7.03 3.24 -14.72
C GLY A 111 -6.30 3.64 -13.46
N VAL A 112 -5.14 4.29 -13.61
CA VAL A 112 -4.34 4.76 -12.48
C VAL A 112 -4.29 6.29 -12.48
N CYS A 113 -4.80 6.92 -11.43
CA CYS A 113 -4.82 8.38 -11.29
C CYS A 113 -3.39 8.94 -11.18
N SER A 114 -3.15 10.14 -11.74
CA SER A 114 -1.88 10.86 -11.58
C SER A 114 -1.65 11.33 -10.15
N ASP A 115 -0.39 11.63 -9.81
CA ASP A 115 -0.03 12.21 -8.52
C ASP A 115 -0.72 13.56 -8.32
N GLU A 116 -0.78 14.40 -9.36
CA GLU A 116 -1.45 15.70 -9.32
C GLU A 116 -2.92 15.58 -8.91
N LEU A 117 -3.69 14.73 -9.60
CA LEU A 117 -5.11 14.52 -9.27
C LEU A 117 -5.27 13.91 -7.87
N THR A 118 -4.40 12.96 -7.51
CA THR A 118 -4.48 12.28 -6.21
C THR A 118 -4.23 13.24 -5.05
N HIS A 119 -3.21 14.09 -5.15
CA HIS A 119 -2.87 15.06 -4.10
C HIS A 119 -3.93 16.15 -3.98
N ASN A 120 -4.59 16.51 -5.09
CA ASN A 120 -5.66 17.51 -5.10
C ASN A 120 -6.97 17.02 -4.47
N PHE A 121 -7.37 15.77 -4.73
CA PHE A 121 -8.71 15.28 -4.37
C PHE A 121 -8.75 14.22 -3.28
N LYS A 122 -7.59 13.73 -2.83
CA LYS A 122 -7.49 12.74 -1.76
C LYS A 122 -6.40 13.10 -0.77
N GLY A 123 -5.13 12.98 -1.14
CA GLY A 123 -4.01 13.15 -0.21
C GLY A 123 -2.70 12.67 -0.83
N PHE A 124 -1.64 12.58 -0.03
CA PHE A 124 -0.32 12.19 -0.51
C PHE A 124 -0.25 10.72 -0.94
N THR A 125 0.73 10.43 -1.79
CA THR A 125 1.14 9.08 -2.20
C THR A 125 2.56 8.81 -1.70
N VAL A 126 2.82 7.57 -1.25
CA VAL A 126 4.18 7.14 -0.92
C VAL A 126 4.95 6.81 -2.20
N MET A 127 4.31 6.08 -3.13
CA MET A 127 4.84 5.75 -4.44
C MET A 127 4.42 6.81 -5.47
N ASN A 128 5.32 7.24 -6.33
CA ASN A 128 5.00 8.16 -7.41
C ASN A 128 4.17 7.47 -8.51
N GLU A 129 3.55 8.25 -9.39
CA GLU A 129 2.65 7.73 -10.41
C GLU A 129 3.28 6.70 -11.35
N ASN A 130 4.55 6.87 -11.74
CA ASN A 130 5.23 5.92 -12.61
C ASN A 130 5.47 4.58 -11.92
N GLU A 131 5.83 4.60 -10.63
CA GLU A 131 5.97 3.38 -9.82
C GLU A 131 4.61 2.67 -9.66
N ARG A 132 3.52 3.43 -9.52
CA ARG A 132 2.16 2.88 -9.44
C ARG A 132 1.70 2.30 -10.77
N TYR A 133 2.04 2.93 -11.89
CA TYR A 133 1.78 2.41 -13.24
C TYR A 133 2.47 1.06 -13.43
N ASP A 134 3.77 0.99 -13.14
CA ASP A 134 4.59 -0.23 -13.25
C ASP A 134 4.05 -1.35 -12.34
N ALA A 135 3.67 -1.02 -11.10
CA ALA A 135 3.12 -1.98 -10.16
C ALA A 135 1.82 -2.65 -10.68
N VAL A 136 0.95 -1.87 -11.33
CA VAL A 136 -0.31 -2.38 -11.90
C VAL A 136 -0.06 -3.21 -13.17
N GLN A 137 0.91 -2.83 -14.02
CA GLN A 137 1.26 -3.61 -15.22
C GLN A 137 1.68 -5.05 -14.90
N HIS A 138 2.23 -5.29 -13.70
CA HIS A 138 2.65 -6.60 -13.24
C HIS A 138 1.57 -7.38 -12.49
N CYS A 139 0.35 -6.86 -12.40
CA CYS A 139 -0.76 -7.59 -11.80
C CYS A 139 -1.29 -8.68 -12.75
N ARG A 140 -1.36 -9.92 -12.26
CA ARG A 140 -1.77 -11.12 -13.02
C ARG A 140 -3.09 -10.98 -13.80
N TYR A 141 -4.01 -10.16 -13.32
CA TYR A 141 -5.39 -10.11 -13.82
C TYR A 141 -5.61 -9.01 -14.86
N VAL A 142 -4.67 -8.07 -14.98
CA VAL A 142 -4.78 -6.85 -15.79
C VAL A 142 -4.40 -7.15 -17.23
N ASP A 143 -5.18 -6.64 -18.18
CA ASP A 143 -4.89 -6.75 -19.61
C ASP A 143 -4.38 -5.42 -20.21
N GLU A 144 -4.78 -4.28 -19.65
CA GLU A 144 -4.42 -2.95 -20.16
C GLU A 144 -4.33 -1.95 -19.00
N VAL A 145 -3.37 -1.04 -19.05
CA VAL A 145 -3.22 0.05 -18.06
C VAL A 145 -3.46 1.40 -18.71
N VAL A 146 -4.40 2.18 -18.17
CA VAL A 146 -4.65 3.57 -18.55
C VAL A 146 -3.94 4.47 -17.55
N ARG A 147 -2.94 5.21 -18.03
CA ARG A 147 -2.21 6.21 -17.24
C ARG A 147 -3.02 7.51 -17.16
N ASN A 148 -2.74 8.32 -16.14
CA ASN A 148 -3.41 9.60 -15.91
C ASN A 148 -4.95 9.50 -15.99
N ALA A 149 -5.51 8.48 -15.33
CA ALA A 149 -6.94 8.24 -15.32
C ALA A 149 -7.71 9.43 -14.70
N PRO A 150 -8.90 9.76 -15.22
CA PRO A 150 -9.69 10.88 -14.72
C PRO A 150 -10.28 10.57 -13.34
N TRP A 151 -10.48 11.61 -12.53
CA TRP A 151 -11.09 11.47 -11.20
C TRP A 151 -12.59 11.13 -11.26
N THR A 152 -13.28 11.69 -12.25
CA THR A 152 -14.69 11.39 -12.55
C THR A 152 -14.76 10.94 -14.00
N LEU A 153 -15.33 9.76 -14.25
CA LEU A 153 -15.47 9.22 -15.59
C LEU A 153 -16.41 10.10 -16.43
N THR A 154 -16.05 10.30 -17.69
CA THR A 154 -16.88 11.06 -18.65
C THR A 154 -17.41 10.14 -19.74
N PRO A 155 -18.55 10.47 -20.37
CA PRO A 155 -19.06 9.70 -21.51
C PRO A 155 -18.02 9.55 -22.63
N GLU A 156 -17.20 10.57 -22.86
CA GLU A 156 -16.13 10.56 -23.87
C GLU A 156 -15.06 9.53 -23.50
N PHE A 157 -14.61 9.49 -22.24
CA PHE A 157 -13.64 8.51 -21.76
C PHE A 157 -14.17 7.07 -21.87
N LEU A 158 -15.45 6.86 -21.48
CA LEU A 158 -16.10 5.55 -21.62
C LEU A 158 -16.16 5.10 -23.08
N ALA A 159 -16.45 6.04 -24.00
CA ALA A 159 -16.50 5.75 -25.43
C ALA A 159 -15.12 5.51 -26.04
N GLU A 160 -14.11 6.30 -25.66
CA GLU A 160 -12.72 6.20 -26.12
C GLU A 160 -12.13 4.82 -25.80
N HIS A 161 -12.28 4.36 -24.56
CA HIS A 161 -11.78 3.06 -24.11
C HIS A 161 -12.77 1.90 -24.34
N ARG A 162 -13.92 2.17 -24.95
CA ARG A 162 -14.99 1.20 -25.27
C ARG A 162 -15.44 0.39 -24.04
N ILE A 163 -15.67 1.07 -22.91
CA ILE A 163 -15.95 0.45 -21.61
C ILE A 163 -17.39 -0.07 -21.55
N ASP A 164 -17.57 -1.36 -21.23
CA ASP A 164 -18.90 -1.96 -21.04
C ASP A 164 -19.40 -1.78 -19.59
N PHE A 165 -18.52 -2.02 -18.61
CA PHE A 165 -18.80 -1.94 -17.17
C PHE A 165 -17.64 -1.32 -16.38
N VAL A 166 -17.95 -0.74 -15.23
CA VAL A 166 -16.98 -0.16 -14.29
C VAL A 166 -17.02 -0.94 -12.99
N ALA A 167 -15.87 -1.38 -12.49
CA ALA A 167 -15.73 -2.20 -11.30
C ALA A 167 -14.97 -1.46 -10.18
N HIS A 168 -15.66 -1.22 -9.07
CA HIS A 168 -15.10 -0.63 -7.84
C HIS A 168 -15.88 -1.15 -6.62
N ASP A 169 -15.44 -0.90 -5.40
CA ASP A 169 -16.27 -1.19 -4.21
C ASP A 169 -17.54 -0.31 -4.17
N ASP A 170 -18.61 -0.82 -3.54
CA ASP A 170 -19.93 -0.17 -3.58
C ASP A 170 -20.08 1.01 -2.60
N ILE A 171 -19.03 1.33 -1.84
CA ILE A 171 -19.07 2.45 -0.90
C ILE A 171 -19.12 3.76 -1.73
N PRO A 172 -20.06 4.67 -1.45
CA PRO A 172 -20.10 5.99 -2.10
C PRO A 172 -18.76 6.69 -1.99
N TYR A 173 -18.18 7.06 -3.14
CA TYR A 173 -16.87 7.70 -3.17
C TYR A 173 -17.04 9.22 -3.22
N SER A 174 -17.12 9.83 -2.03
CA SER A 174 -17.34 11.26 -1.87
C SER A 174 -16.04 12.04 -2.08
N SER A 175 -15.98 12.84 -3.15
CA SER A 175 -14.82 13.68 -3.48
C SER A 175 -15.20 14.74 -4.52
N ALA A 176 -14.38 15.77 -4.69
CA ALA A 176 -14.54 16.82 -5.70
C ALA A 176 -15.92 17.52 -5.70
N GLY A 177 -16.57 17.63 -4.54
CA GLY A 177 -17.91 18.22 -4.41
C GLY A 177 -19.06 17.30 -4.85
N SER A 178 -18.78 16.02 -5.11
CA SER A 178 -19.77 14.97 -5.33
C SER A 178 -19.88 14.06 -4.12
N ASP A 179 -21.11 13.64 -3.77
CA ASP A 179 -21.35 12.64 -2.74
C ASP A 179 -20.90 11.24 -3.18
N ASP A 180 -20.96 10.96 -4.48
CA ASP A 180 -20.47 9.73 -5.11
C ASP A 180 -20.09 9.99 -6.57
N VAL A 181 -18.79 9.92 -6.89
CA VAL A 181 -18.30 10.11 -8.27
C VAL A 181 -18.81 9.03 -9.22
N TYR A 182 -19.19 7.85 -8.72
CA TYR A 182 -19.74 6.75 -9.52
C TYR A 182 -21.25 6.79 -9.67
N LYS A 183 -21.94 7.79 -9.10
CA LYS A 183 -23.42 7.86 -9.13
C LYS A 183 -24.00 7.71 -10.54
N HIS A 184 -23.47 8.46 -11.50
CA HIS A 184 -23.93 8.43 -12.90
C HIS A 184 -23.66 7.07 -13.58
N ILE A 185 -22.58 6.38 -13.20
CA ILE A 185 -22.24 5.02 -13.67
C ILE A 185 -23.22 3.99 -13.09
N LYS A 186 -23.58 4.12 -11.81
CA LYS A 186 -24.59 3.30 -11.14
C LYS A 186 -25.97 3.49 -11.78
N GLU A 187 -26.39 4.74 -12.01
CA GLU A 187 -27.66 5.09 -12.66
C GLU A 187 -27.75 4.56 -14.10
N ALA A 188 -26.62 4.52 -14.83
CA ALA A 188 -26.54 3.97 -16.18
C ALA A 188 -26.51 2.43 -16.24
N GLY A 189 -26.59 1.73 -15.09
CA GLY A 189 -26.52 0.28 -14.99
C GLY A 189 -25.16 -0.29 -15.42
N MET A 190 -24.10 0.51 -15.31
CA MET A 190 -22.74 0.16 -15.74
C MET A 190 -21.86 -0.31 -14.58
N PHE A 191 -22.29 -0.08 -13.35
CA PHE A 191 -21.48 -0.33 -12.17
C PHE A 191 -21.55 -1.80 -11.72
N ALA A 192 -20.38 -2.42 -11.54
CA ALA A 192 -20.22 -3.79 -11.09
C ALA A 192 -19.45 -3.81 -9.75
N PRO A 193 -20.14 -3.97 -8.61
CA PRO A 193 -19.53 -3.82 -7.30
C PRO A 193 -18.52 -4.95 -7.00
N THR A 194 -17.38 -4.59 -6.42
CA THR A 194 -16.37 -5.52 -5.89
C THR A 194 -16.30 -5.45 -4.36
N GLN A 195 -15.69 -6.45 -3.75
CA GLN A 195 -15.52 -6.55 -2.31
C GLN A 195 -14.10 -6.20 -1.88
N ARG A 196 -13.99 -5.36 -0.84
CA ARG A 196 -12.70 -5.01 -0.22
C ARG A 196 -12.14 -6.21 0.52
N THR A 197 -10.82 -6.31 0.57
CA THR A 197 -10.14 -7.32 1.40
C THR A 197 -9.91 -6.76 2.80
N GLU A 198 -10.46 -7.40 3.82
CA GLU A 198 -10.25 -7.00 5.21
C GLU A 198 -8.80 -7.23 5.68
N GLY A 199 -8.33 -6.41 6.61
CA GLY A 199 -7.01 -6.54 7.23
C GLY A 199 -5.82 -6.11 6.37
N ILE A 200 -6.06 -5.49 5.20
CA ILE A 200 -5.01 -4.88 4.39
C ILE A 200 -5.50 -3.59 3.71
N SER A 201 -4.69 -2.54 3.82
CA SER A 201 -4.85 -1.28 3.08
C SER A 201 -3.52 -0.52 3.05
N THR A 202 -3.38 0.45 2.15
CA THR A 202 -2.24 1.38 2.11
C THR A 202 -2.03 2.04 3.48
N SER A 203 -3.09 2.57 4.08
CA SER A 203 -3.04 3.22 5.40
C SER A 203 -2.59 2.26 6.51
N ASP A 204 -3.03 1.00 6.48
CA ASP A 204 -2.60 0.00 7.46
C ASP A 204 -1.11 -0.37 7.29
N ILE A 205 -0.61 -0.51 6.06
CA ILE A 205 0.83 -0.73 5.81
C ILE A 205 1.65 0.46 6.34
N ILE A 206 1.23 1.69 6.04
CA ILE A 206 1.88 2.90 6.56
C ILE A 206 1.84 2.91 8.08
N THR A 207 0.69 2.61 8.68
CA THR A 207 0.51 2.58 10.14
C THR A 207 1.49 1.62 10.82
N ARG A 208 1.68 0.42 10.25
CA ARG A 208 2.63 -0.57 10.79
C ARG A 208 4.06 -0.03 10.76
N ILE A 209 4.50 0.52 9.63
CA ILE A 209 5.84 1.09 9.46
C ILE A 209 6.07 2.26 10.44
N VAL A 210 5.13 3.19 10.53
CA VAL A 210 5.25 4.37 11.39
C VAL A 210 5.26 3.98 12.87
N ARG A 211 4.40 3.04 13.30
CA ARG A 211 4.38 2.56 14.69
C ARG A 211 5.72 1.92 15.08
N ASP A 212 6.26 1.06 14.23
CA ASP A 212 7.53 0.38 14.49
C ASP A 212 8.70 1.37 14.51
N TYR A 213 8.68 2.35 13.60
CA TYR A 213 9.69 3.41 13.56
C TYR A 213 9.62 4.32 14.80
N ASP A 214 8.44 4.69 15.29
CA ASP A 214 8.29 5.47 16.52
C ASP A 214 8.88 4.74 17.73
N VAL A 215 8.60 3.44 17.87
CA VAL A 215 9.16 2.61 18.95
C VAL A 215 10.68 2.50 18.81
N TYR A 216 11.19 2.31 17.59
CA TYR A 216 12.63 2.27 17.32
C TYR A 216 13.31 3.59 17.68
N ALA A 217 12.77 4.73 17.22
CA ALA A 217 13.32 6.05 17.49
C ALA A 217 13.38 6.33 18.99
N ARG A 218 12.29 6.08 19.72
CA ARG A 218 12.23 6.26 21.19
C ARG A 218 13.29 5.45 21.92
N ARG A 219 13.44 4.16 21.57
CA ARG A 219 14.41 3.26 22.22
C ARG A 219 15.84 3.73 22.01
N ASN A 220 16.18 4.22 20.83
CA ASN A 220 17.55 4.66 20.53
C ASN A 220 17.85 6.03 21.15
N LEU A 221 16.88 6.95 21.19
CA LEU A 221 17.05 8.21 21.90
C LEU A 221 17.31 8.00 23.40
N GLN A 222 16.62 7.05 24.04
CA GLN A 222 16.89 6.66 25.44
C GLN A 222 18.29 6.08 25.66
N ARG A 223 18.90 5.50 24.61
CA ARG A 223 20.26 4.95 24.64
C ARG A 223 21.34 6.00 24.36
N GLY A 224 20.94 7.25 24.11
CA GLY A 224 21.86 8.38 23.91
C GLY A 224 22.22 8.67 22.46
N TYR A 225 21.58 8.01 21.47
CA TYR A 225 21.70 8.42 20.07
C TYR A 225 21.04 9.79 19.87
N THR A 226 21.58 10.59 18.95
CA THR A 226 21.03 11.91 18.62
C THR A 226 19.93 11.80 17.56
N ALA A 227 19.01 12.77 17.54
CA ALA A 227 17.93 12.81 16.53
C ALA A 227 18.48 12.89 15.09
N LYS A 228 19.64 13.54 14.91
CA LYS A 228 20.34 13.66 13.63
C LYS A 228 20.88 12.30 13.14
N GLU A 229 21.36 11.45 14.05
CA GLU A 229 21.84 10.10 13.72
C GLU A 229 20.68 9.13 13.39
N LEU A 230 19.50 9.36 13.95
CA LEU A 230 18.31 8.53 13.70
C LEU A 230 17.49 9.02 12.50
N ASN A 231 17.95 10.05 11.80
CA ASN A 231 17.24 10.76 10.73
C ASN A 231 15.83 11.21 11.13
N VAL A 232 15.64 11.46 12.44
CA VAL A 232 14.39 11.92 13.03
C VAL A 232 14.37 13.43 12.93
N SER A 233 14.09 13.96 11.74
CA SER A 233 14.00 15.40 11.50
C SER A 233 12.78 16.05 12.18
N PHE A 234 11.83 15.24 12.68
CA PHE A 234 10.48 15.72 13.02
C PHE A 234 10.12 15.74 14.51
N ILE A 235 10.93 15.17 15.41
CA ILE A 235 10.59 15.22 16.84
C ILE A 235 11.19 16.48 17.44
N ASN A 236 10.39 17.56 17.36
CA ASN A 236 10.50 18.83 18.08
C ASN A 236 11.64 18.86 19.11
N GLU A 237 12.81 19.33 18.66
CA GLU A 237 14.05 19.54 19.41
C GLU A 237 13.82 20.26 20.76
N LYS A 238 12.77 21.11 20.80
CA LYS A 238 12.34 21.86 21.99
C LYS A 238 11.76 21.00 23.13
N LYS A 239 11.27 19.79 22.87
CA LYS A 239 10.70 18.90 23.89
C LYS A 239 11.80 18.13 24.66
N TYR A 240 12.91 17.82 23.99
CA TYR A 240 14.06 17.13 24.60
C TYR A 240 14.85 18.03 25.55
N HIS A 241 15.00 19.31 25.23
CA HIS A 241 15.64 20.28 26.14
C HIS A 241 14.89 20.46 27.47
N LEU A 242 13.57 20.26 27.47
CA LEU A 242 12.77 20.28 28.69
C LEU A 242 13.02 19.02 29.53
N GLN A 243 13.13 17.86 28.87
CA GLN A 243 13.41 16.58 29.53
C GLN A 243 14.81 16.56 30.16
N GLU A 244 15.83 17.07 29.47
CA GLU A 244 17.19 17.22 30.03
C GLU A 244 17.25 18.14 31.26
N ARG A 245 16.44 19.21 31.27
CA ARG A 245 16.32 20.09 32.45
C ARG A 245 15.68 19.34 33.61
N VAL A 246 14.68 18.51 33.35
CA VAL A 246 14.04 17.65 34.35
C VAL A 246 15.02 16.59 34.87
N ASP A 247 15.85 16.00 34.03
CA ASP A 247 16.85 15.00 34.44
C ASP A 247 18.04 15.61 35.20
N LYS A 248 18.46 16.83 34.86
CA LYS A 248 19.44 17.60 35.66
C LYS A 248 18.90 17.94 37.05
N VAL A 249 17.60 18.23 37.16
CA VAL A 249 16.92 18.41 38.45
C VAL A 249 16.83 17.08 39.20
N LYS A 250 16.51 15.98 38.53
CA LYS A 250 16.45 14.62 39.11
C LYS A 250 17.78 14.18 39.71
N LYS A 251 18.90 14.51 39.07
CA LYS A 251 20.26 14.22 39.57
C LYS A 251 20.63 15.07 40.78
N ARG A 252 20.23 16.34 40.82
CA ARG A 252 20.42 17.22 41.99
C ARG A 252 19.55 16.82 43.19
N VAL A 253 18.41 16.18 42.95
CA VAL A 253 17.50 15.69 44.00
C VAL A 253 17.98 14.35 44.58
N LYS A 254 18.68 13.52 43.80
CA LYS A 254 19.35 12.30 44.28
C LYS A 254 20.45 12.56 45.32
N ASP A 255 21.11 13.71 45.28
CA ASP A 255 22.11 14.08 46.31
C ASP A 255 21.47 14.49 47.65
N VAL A 256 20.13 14.62 47.72
CA VAL A 256 19.37 14.98 48.94
C VAL A 256 18.62 13.75 49.52
N GLU A 257 19.02 12.56 49.10
CA GLU A 257 18.33 11.30 49.35
C GLU A 257 18.57 10.77 50.77
N GLU A 258 17.83 11.34 51.74
CA GLU A 258 17.42 10.56 52.92
C GLU A 258 15.99 10.85 53.41
N LYS A 259 15.27 11.83 52.83
CA LYS A 259 14.00 12.29 53.42
C LYS A 259 12.72 12.28 52.60
N SER A 260 12.63 11.70 51.41
CA SER A 260 11.33 11.65 50.73
C SER A 260 11.12 10.46 49.80
N LYS A 261 10.83 9.29 50.40
CA LYS A 261 10.25 8.14 49.67
C LYS A 261 8.96 8.51 48.93
N GLU A 262 8.16 9.44 49.46
CA GLU A 262 6.98 10.00 48.79
C GLU A 262 7.29 10.78 47.51
N PHE A 263 8.47 11.41 47.41
CA PHE A 263 8.86 12.18 46.23
C PHE A 263 9.34 11.26 45.10
N VAL A 264 10.09 10.21 45.43
CA VAL A 264 10.51 9.19 44.44
C VAL A 264 9.29 8.51 43.83
N GLN A 265 8.31 8.15 44.65
CA GLN A 265 7.06 7.54 44.17
C GLN A 265 6.23 8.50 43.31
N LYS A 266 6.13 9.80 43.68
CA LYS A 266 5.50 10.85 42.84
C LYS A 266 6.22 11.09 41.53
N VAL A 267 7.55 10.94 41.50
CA VAL A 267 8.36 11.11 40.28
C VAL A 267 8.24 9.89 39.37
N GLU A 268 8.17 8.68 39.92
CA GLU A 268 7.87 7.47 39.17
C GLU A 268 6.46 7.51 38.57
N GLU A 269 5.44 7.85 39.37
CA GLU A 269 4.07 8.07 38.88
C GLU A 269 4.01 9.16 37.81
N LYS A 270 4.69 10.30 38.01
CA LYS A 270 4.76 11.35 36.97
C LYS A 270 5.53 10.92 35.74
N SER A 271 6.52 10.04 35.85
CA SER A 271 7.26 9.53 34.70
C SER A 271 6.41 8.54 33.89
N ILE A 272 5.61 7.70 34.57
CA ILE A 272 4.63 6.81 33.94
C ILE A 272 3.52 7.63 33.29
N ASP A 273 3.01 8.67 33.97
CA ASP A 273 2.04 9.63 33.43
C ASP A 273 2.61 10.41 32.22
N LEU A 274 3.90 10.77 32.26
CA LEU A 274 4.55 11.43 31.13
C LEU A 274 4.71 10.50 29.93
N ILE A 275 5.03 9.22 30.16
CA ILE A 275 5.11 8.18 29.13
C ILE A 275 3.72 7.92 28.55
N GLN A 276 2.68 7.77 29.37
CA GLN A 276 1.30 7.57 28.93
C GLN A 276 0.79 8.76 28.12
N LYS A 277 0.98 9.99 28.61
CA LYS A 277 0.65 11.23 27.86
C LYS A 277 1.44 11.34 26.56
N TRP A 278 2.63 10.76 26.47
CA TRP A 278 3.41 10.74 25.24
C TRP A 278 2.96 9.65 24.28
N GLU A 279 2.57 8.48 24.78
CA GLU A 279 1.96 7.43 23.97
C GLU A 279 0.62 7.88 23.39
N GLU A 280 -0.17 8.62 24.16
CA GLU A 280 -1.38 9.30 23.68
C GLU A 280 -1.05 10.29 22.57
N LYS A 281 -0.04 11.15 22.76
CA LYS A 281 0.41 12.08 21.73
C LYS A 281 1.04 11.41 20.50
N SER A 282 1.68 10.25 20.66
CA SER A 282 2.22 9.47 19.54
C SER A 282 1.07 8.84 18.75
N ARG A 283 0.05 8.29 19.43
CA ARG A 283 -1.17 7.79 18.77
C ARG A 283 -1.89 8.91 18.00
N GLU A 284 -2.00 10.09 18.59
CA GLU A 284 -2.55 11.29 17.95
C GLU A 284 -1.71 11.71 16.73
N PHE A 285 -0.38 11.75 16.87
CA PHE A 285 0.52 12.06 15.75
C PHE A 285 0.39 11.08 14.59
N ILE A 286 0.29 9.77 14.87
CA ILE A 286 0.10 8.75 13.85
C ILE A 286 -1.27 8.92 13.17
N GLY A 287 -2.32 9.25 13.93
CA GLY A 287 -3.63 9.59 13.37
C GLY A 287 -3.54 10.75 12.39
N ASN A 288 -2.98 11.88 12.83
CA ASN A 288 -2.80 13.08 12.00
C ASN A 288 -1.92 12.83 10.78
N PHE A 289 -0.88 11.99 10.89
CA PHE A 289 -0.03 11.63 9.75
C PHE A 289 -0.80 10.79 8.72
N LEU A 290 -1.66 9.87 9.16
CA LEU A 290 -2.45 9.04 8.26
C LEU A 290 -3.56 9.82 7.55
N GLU A 291 -4.11 10.85 8.20
CA GLU A 291 -5.05 11.78 7.56
C GLU A 291 -4.44 12.43 6.32
N MET A 292 -3.13 12.69 6.30
CA MET A 292 -2.43 13.22 5.12
C MET A 292 -2.52 12.32 3.88
N PHE A 293 -2.82 11.02 4.04
CA PHE A 293 -2.97 10.04 2.95
C PHE A 293 -4.45 9.69 2.67
N GLY A 294 -5.38 10.18 3.51
CA GLY A 294 -6.82 9.97 3.39
C GLY A 294 -7.54 11.21 2.85
N PRO A 295 -8.87 11.15 2.62
CA PRO A 295 -9.66 12.23 1.99
C PRO A 295 -9.54 13.62 2.65
N GLU A 296 -9.23 13.68 3.95
CA GLU A 296 -9.02 14.94 4.69
C GLU A 296 -7.61 15.53 4.50
N GLY A 297 -6.68 14.79 3.90
CA GLY A 297 -5.32 15.21 3.58
C GLY A 297 -5.23 16.08 2.32
N ALA A 298 -6.33 16.23 1.57
CA ALA A 298 -6.42 17.16 0.46
C ALA A 298 -6.09 18.58 0.97
N LEU A 299 -5.00 19.15 0.45
CA LEU A 299 -4.55 20.49 0.80
C LEU A 299 -5.70 21.48 0.58
N VAL A 300 -6.33 21.94 1.68
CA VAL A 300 -7.08 23.20 1.69
C VAL A 300 -6.07 24.35 1.56
N ARG A 301 -5.49 24.48 0.37
CA ARG A 301 -4.86 25.71 -0.11
C ARG A 301 -5.77 26.32 -1.16
N SER A 302 -6.87 26.92 -0.70
CA SER A 302 -7.56 27.94 -1.48
C SER A 302 -8.12 29.04 -0.59
N CYS A 303 -7.51 30.21 -0.73
CA CYS A 303 -8.07 31.55 -0.55
C CYS A 303 -8.36 32.07 0.87
N SER A 304 -7.30 32.27 1.66
CA SER A 304 -7.25 33.38 2.62
C SER A 304 -6.08 34.32 2.26
N GLY A 305 -6.31 35.18 1.27
CA GLY A 305 -5.29 36.09 0.76
C GLY A 305 -5.86 37.32 0.06
N LYS A 306 -6.17 38.36 0.86
CA LYS A 306 -6.29 39.79 0.51
C LYS A 306 -7.51 40.23 -0.33
N ARG A 307 -8.63 40.52 0.35
CA ARG A 307 -9.37 41.76 0.07
C ARG A 307 -8.92 42.81 1.08
N GLY A 308 -7.98 43.65 0.64
CA GLY A 308 -7.68 44.91 1.33
C GLY A 308 -8.82 45.89 1.09
N LYS A 309 -9.22 46.58 2.16
CA LYS A 309 -10.04 47.79 2.10
C LYS A 309 -9.33 48.85 1.24
N GLY A 310 -10.09 49.47 0.36
CA GLY A 310 -9.73 50.61 -0.48
C GLY A 310 -10.92 50.94 -1.33
#